data_AF-A0A7Z1HQ98-F1
#
_entry.id   AF-A0A7Z1HQ98-F1
#
_cell.length_a   1.000
_cell.length_b   1.000
_cell.length_c   1.000
_cell.angle_alpha   90.00
_cell.angle_beta   90.00
_cell.angle_gamma   90.00
#
_symmetry.space_group_name_H-M   'P 1'
#
loop_
_entity.id
_entity.type
_entity.pdbx_description
1 polymer ?
#
loop_
_entity_poly.entity_id
_entity_poly.type
_entity_poly.pdbx_seq_one_letter_code
_entity_poly.pdbx_strand_id
1 'polypeptide(L)'
;DIQFLAWGEETIGVAIDTGNNQISESLLEQRDIIFYHDSEHESFIEMIPGSYALFFPQDVHRPGCNKSIATPIRKIVVKVAIDVL
;
A
#
# COMPACT_ATOMS: atom_id res chain seq x y z
N ASP A 1 2.00 -6.30 -4.71
CA ASP A 1 1.67 -5.09 -5.48
C ASP A 1 2.90 -4.35 -5.97
N ILE A 2 2.85 -3.85 -7.21
CA ILE A 2 3.77 -2.83 -7.70
C ILE A 2 2.97 -1.55 -7.88
N GLN A 3 3.24 -0.55 -7.05
CA GLN A 3 2.57 0.75 -7.12
C GLN A 3 3.47 1.75 -7.83
N PHE A 4 3.01 2.27 -8.98
CA PHE A 4 3.72 3.28 -9.77
C PHE A 4 2.94 4.60 -9.77
N LEU A 5 3.61 5.69 -9.40
CA LEU A 5 3.03 7.02 -9.43
C LEU A 5 3.37 7.72 -10.75
N ALA A 6 2.38 7.93 -11.60
CA ALA A 6 2.56 8.57 -12.91
C ALA A 6 2.52 10.10 -12.83
N TRP A 7 1.69 10.66 -11.95
CA TRP A 7 1.53 12.10 -11.77
C TRP A 7 0.98 12.45 -10.39
N GLY A 8 1.36 13.64 -9.88
CA GLY A 8 1.02 14.13 -8.54
C GLY A 8 2.05 13.70 -7.49
N GLU A 9 1.66 13.76 -6.23
CA GLU A 9 2.47 13.32 -5.08
C GLU A 9 1.58 12.61 -4.06
N GLU A 10 2.09 11.53 -3.48
CA GLU A 10 1.44 10.83 -2.38
C GLU A 10 2.50 10.37 -1.38
N THR A 11 2.07 10.11 -0.16
CA THR A 11 2.82 9.29 0.79
C THR A 11 2.10 7.95 0.93
N ILE A 12 2.86 6.87 1.09
CA ILE A 12 2.30 5.55 1.41
C ILE A 12 2.77 5.17 2.81
N GLY A 13 1.81 4.91 3.71
CA GLY A 13 2.10 4.27 4.99
C GLY A 13 2.43 2.79 4.74
N VAL A 14 3.47 2.27 5.39
CA VAL A 14 3.91 0.88 5.25
C VAL A 14 4.36 0.31 6.58
N ALA A 15 4.03 -0.94 6.84
CA ALA A 15 4.51 -1.71 7.98
C ALA A 15 4.62 -3.19 7.58
N ILE A 16 5.49 -3.92 8.27
CA ILE A 16 5.49 -5.37 8.21
C ILE A 16 4.37 -5.88 9.10
N ASP A 17 3.54 -6.80 8.61
CA ASP A 17 2.55 -7.48 9.44
C ASP A 17 3.27 -8.41 10.44
N THR A 18 3.24 -8.01 11.71
CA THR A 18 3.76 -8.82 12.83
C THR A 18 2.78 -9.88 13.31
N GLY A 19 1.55 -9.88 12.78
CA GLY A 19 0.43 -10.72 13.23
C GLY A 19 -0.34 -10.16 14.42
N ASN A 20 0.03 -8.98 14.92
CA ASN A 20 -0.64 -8.31 16.04
C ASN A 20 -1.70 -7.29 15.60
N ASN A 21 -1.72 -6.90 14.32
CA ASN A 21 -2.63 -5.88 13.81
C ASN A 21 -4.08 -6.37 13.90
N GLN A 22 -4.98 -5.52 14.41
CA GLN A 22 -6.39 -5.89 14.53
C GLN A 22 -7.08 -5.86 13.16
N ILE A 23 -7.51 -7.03 12.69
CA ILE A 23 -8.29 -7.16 11.46
C ILE A 23 -9.66 -6.49 11.65
N SER A 24 -9.96 -5.55 10.75
CA SER A 24 -11.27 -4.90 10.63
C SER A 24 -12.19 -5.71 9.72
N GLU A 25 -11.67 -6.18 8.58
CA GLU A 25 -12.41 -6.98 7.60
C GLU A 25 -11.45 -7.87 6.80
N SER A 26 -11.83 -9.13 6.54
CA SER A 26 -11.06 -10.03 5.68
C SER A 26 -11.90 -10.46 4.48
N LEU A 27 -11.39 -10.16 3.27
CA LEU A 27 -12.00 -10.51 1.99
C LEU A 27 -11.03 -11.33 1.13
N LEU A 28 -10.14 -12.10 1.78
CA LEU A 28 -9.07 -12.83 1.10
C LEU A 28 -9.58 -13.74 -0.02
N GLU A 29 -10.64 -14.50 0.23
CA GLU A 29 -11.16 -15.47 -0.73
C GLU A 29 -11.75 -14.81 -1.98
N GLN A 30 -12.34 -13.62 -1.85
CA GLN A 30 -13.07 -12.96 -2.94
C GLN A 30 -12.24 -11.90 -3.65
N ARG A 31 -11.32 -11.24 -2.95
CA ARG A 31 -10.69 -9.99 -3.39
C ARG A 31 -9.19 -9.89 -3.08
N ASP A 32 -8.57 -10.91 -2.49
CA ASP A 32 -7.13 -10.91 -2.14
C ASP A 32 -6.75 -9.67 -1.31
N ILE A 33 -7.54 -9.40 -0.26
CA ILE A 33 -7.35 -8.22 0.60
C ILE A 33 -7.82 -8.45 2.04
N ILE A 34 -7.06 -7.88 2.98
CA ILE A 34 -7.42 -7.73 4.40
C ILE A 34 -7.36 -6.24 4.74
N PHE A 35 -8.32 -5.76 5.51
CA PHE A 35 -8.32 -4.42 6.10
C PHE A 35 -8.06 -4.52 7.60
N TYR A 36 -7.16 -3.67 8.09
CA TYR A 36 -6.84 -3.54 9.51
C TYR A 36 -7.39 -2.21 10.05
N HIS A 37 -7.62 -2.13 11.36
CA HIS A 37 -8.00 -0.86 12.00
C HIS A 37 -6.84 0.13 12.06
N ASP A 38 -5.66 -0.37 12.37
CA ASP A 38 -4.39 0.33 12.46
C ASP A 38 -3.25 -0.65 12.16
N SER A 39 -2.02 -0.12 12.15
CA SER A 39 -0.82 -0.94 12.02
C SER A 39 0.26 -0.49 12.99
N GLU A 40 0.87 -1.45 13.68
CA GLU A 40 2.08 -1.20 14.47
C GLU A 40 3.25 -0.81 13.56
N HIS A 41 4.12 0.08 14.05
CA HIS A 41 5.39 0.44 13.39
C HIS A 41 5.25 1.01 11.96
N GLU A 42 4.12 1.66 11.64
CA GLU A 42 3.92 2.34 10.35
C GLU A 42 5.04 3.36 10.09
N SER A 43 5.70 3.20 8.95
CA SER A 43 6.66 4.14 8.37
C SER A 43 6.07 4.73 7.09
N PHE A 44 6.65 5.82 6.61
CA PHE A 44 6.13 6.52 5.44
C PHE A 44 7.16 6.55 4.33
N ILE A 45 6.73 6.21 3.12
CA ILE A 45 7.50 6.43 1.89
C ILE A 45 6.86 7.57 1.10
N GLU A 46 7.68 8.51 0.66
CA GLU A 46 7.24 9.58 -0.24
C GLU A 46 7.35 9.12 -1.70
N MET A 47 6.27 9.31 -2.44
CA MET A 47 6.20 8.98 -3.87
C MET A 47 6.15 10.28 -4.68
N ILE A 48 7.05 10.39 -5.65
CA ILE A 48 7.05 11.45 -6.68
C ILE A 48 6.79 10.81 -8.04
N PRO A 49 6.44 11.58 -9.09
CA PRO A 49 6.21 11.02 -10.41
C PRO A 49 7.43 10.22 -10.89
N GLY A 50 7.20 8.96 -11.27
CA GLY A 50 8.25 8.00 -11.63
C GLY A 50 8.63 7.03 -10.51
N SER A 51 8.25 7.28 -9.25
CA SER A 51 8.47 6.34 -8.15
C SER A 51 7.71 5.04 -8.36
N TYR A 52 8.34 3.93 -7.98
CA TYR A 52 7.69 2.64 -7.81
C TYR A 52 7.95 2.08 -6.40
N ALA A 53 6.93 1.45 -5.82
CA ALA A 53 7.02 0.72 -4.56
C ALA A 53 6.53 -0.71 -4.76
N LEU A 54 7.28 -1.67 -4.24
CA LEU A 54 6.90 -3.08 -4.22
C LEU A 54 6.43 -3.44 -2.82
N PHE A 55 5.24 -4.05 -2.74
CA PHE A 55 4.66 -4.58 -1.50
C PHE A 55 4.39 -6.06 -1.67
N PHE A 56 4.98 -6.88 -0.82
CA PHE A 56 4.69 -8.31 -0.68
C PHE A 56 3.41 -8.53 0.13
N PRO A 57 2.86 -9.76 0.20
CA PRO A 57 1.64 -10.03 0.95
C PRO A 57 1.73 -9.69 2.44
N GLN A 58 2.93 -9.71 3.02
CA GLN A 58 3.17 -9.36 4.43
C GLN A 58 3.33 -7.85 4.67
N ASP A 59 3.42 -7.05 3.62
CA ASP A 59 3.58 -5.61 3.74
C ASP A 59 2.19 -4.95 3.84
N VAL A 60 1.77 -4.61 5.06
CA VAL A 60 0.60 -3.75 5.26
C VAL A 60 0.93 -2.39 4.67
N HIS A 61 0.08 -1.89 3.77
CA HIS A 61 0.33 -0.62 3.11
C HIS A 61 -0.93 0.20 2.92
N ARG A 62 -0.82 1.51 3.12
CA ARG A 62 -1.91 2.48 3.09
C ARG A 62 -1.58 3.60 2.08
N PRO A 63 -1.88 3.37 0.78
CA PRO A 63 -1.58 4.32 -0.28
C PRO A 63 -2.55 5.51 -0.29
N GLY A 64 -2.23 6.54 -1.07
CA GLY A 64 -3.09 7.72 -1.24
C GLY A 64 -3.11 8.69 -0.07
N CYS A 65 -2.12 8.64 0.84
CA CYS A 65 -2.00 9.64 1.89
C CYS A 65 -1.52 10.96 1.30
N ASN A 66 -2.03 12.08 1.86
CA ASN A 66 -1.55 13.40 1.48
C ASN A 66 -0.08 13.55 1.89
N LYS A 67 0.77 13.97 0.96
CA LYS A 67 2.14 14.37 1.28
C LYS A 67 2.19 15.71 2.02
N SER A 68 1.49 16.70 1.49
CA SER A 68 1.39 18.03 2.11
C SER A 68 -0.05 18.55 2.07
N ILE A 69 -0.67 18.49 0.90
CA ILE A 69 -2.07 18.86 0.69
C ILE A 69 -2.80 17.79 -0.13
N ALA A 70 -4.13 17.79 -0.06
CA ALA A 70 -4.94 16.94 -0.92
C ALA A 70 -4.78 17.38 -2.38
N THR A 71 -4.17 16.51 -3.18
CA THR A 71 -3.88 16.77 -4.59
C THR A 71 -4.40 15.59 -5.41
N PRO A 72 -4.99 15.82 -6.59
CA PRO A 72 -5.29 14.72 -7.49
C PRO A 72 -3.99 13.99 -7.85
N ILE A 73 -4.05 12.66 -8.00
CA ILE A 73 -2.93 11.83 -8.44
C ILE A 73 -3.36 10.93 -9.59
N ARG A 74 -2.40 10.45 -10.38
CA ARG A 74 -2.60 9.36 -11.32
C ARG A 74 -1.57 8.28 -11.04
N LYS A 75 -2.03 7.07 -10.77
CA LYS A 75 -1.19 5.92 -10.44
C LYS A 75 -1.67 4.64 -11.10
N ILE A 76 -0.79 3.66 -11.12
CA ILE A 76 -1.04 2.30 -11.60
C ILE A 76 -0.66 1.35 -10.47
N VAL A 77 -1.51 0.35 -10.23
CA VAL A 77 -1.19 -0.77 -9.34
C VAL A 77 -1.15 -2.02 -10.19
N VAL A 78 0.03 -2.61 -10.35
CA VAL A 78 0.19 -3.90 -11.03
C VAL A 78 0.08 -5.00 -9.97
N LYS A 79 -0.80 -5.96 -10.22
CA LYS A 79 -0.94 -7.18 -9.43
C LYS A 79 -0.11 -8.29 -10.07
N VAL A 80 0.73 -8.93 -9.28
CA VAL A 80 1.63 -10.01 -9.71
C VAL A 80 1.40 -11.17 -8.74
N ALA A 81 1.13 -12.35 -9.28
CA ALA A 81 0.97 -13.55 -8.47
C ALA A 81 2.32 -13.95 -7.85
N ILE A 82 2.32 -14.42 -6.61
CA ILE A 82 3.59 -14.70 -5.89
C ILE A 82 4.27 -15.96 -6.42
N ASP A 83 3.51 -16.90 -6.98
CA ASP A 83 4.01 -18.14 -7.57
C ASP A 83 4.81 -17.95 -8.87
N VAL A 84 4.86 -16.72 -9.41
CA VAL A 84 5.67 -16.38 -10.60
C VAL A 84 6.97 -15.63 -10.27
N LEU A 85 7.30 -15.44 -8.99
CA LEU A 85 8.55 -14.85 -8.50
C LEU A 85 9.53 -15.94 -8.06
#